data_AF-A0A2J7Q616-F1
#
_entry.id   AF-A0A2J7Q616-F1
#
_cell.length_a   1.000
_cell.length_b   1.000
_cell.length_c   1.000
_cell.angle_alpha   90.00
_cell.angle_beta   90.00
_cell.angle_gamma   90.00
#
_symmetry.space_group_name_H-M   'P 1'
#
loop_
_entity.id
_entity.type
_entity.pdbx_description
1 polymer ?
#
loop_
_entity_poly.entity_id
_entity_poly.type
_entity_poly.pdbx_seq_one_letter_code
_entity_poly.pdbx_strand_id
1 'polypeptide(L)'
;MFENLGKTVIVTGSQIPVFESRSDGRDNILGALVLAGNYVIPEVTVFFRNNLFRGNRTMKKSTDAFFAFDSPNMPPIAKIGINIEVNAQAIFRPSTIEKFRVHPTLNPNVGLLRLFPNITIQAVRAFFQPPIEGVVLQTYGAGNIPSNRIDLMEELKAASRRGILIINCTQCIEGSVCSTYETGMILAQAGIIPGVDMTPEAALTKLSYVLSKTDWDLNTKRELMQRNLRGELSSGQDGSTKPSRMLTNYGLITKEDQAELESVILPACIIQNVIEGNIPELEDLKNSGADFSSENGDFRTPLHIACCEGNLEMVEYLLLNGACIHMKDRYGITPLLDAIHFDNHDIIKLLMKCGAHLPLAHSRNVGEELCSAAAKGSLKRLQSFQFAGADLSQPDFSGNTALHIIYVEGARPTQYMDCFNKVHVSSEMYSPKYRSQ
;
A
#
# COMPACT_ATOMS: atom_id res chain seq x y z
N MET A 1 10.65 0.58 -4.42
CA MET A 1 10.72 -0.75 -5.07
C MET A 1 9.34 -1.36 -5.22
N PHE A 2 8.57 -1.50 -4.14
CA PHE A 2 7.19 -2.00 -4.23
C PHE A 2 6.22 -0.89 -4.68
N GLU A 3 5.54 -1.13 -5.80
CA GLU A 3 4.51 -0.28 -6.37
C GLU A 3 3.16 -1.00 -6.24
N ASN A 4 2.12 -0.28 -5.82
CA ASN A 4 0.77 -0.81 -5.61
C ASN A 4 0.75 -2.04 -4.69
N LEU A 5 1.47 -1.95 -3.57
CA LEU A 5 1.52 -3.00 -2.57
C LEU A 5 0.14 -3.15 -1.92
N GLY A 6 -0.48 -4.32 -2.02
CA GLY A 6 -1.78 -4.60 -1.40
C GLY A 6 -1.72 -5.41 -0.10
N LYS A 7 -0.52 -5.74 0.38
CA LYS A 7 -0.29 -6.65 1.52
C LYS A 7 0.70 -6.07 2.51
N THR A 8 0.64 -6.55 3.74
CA THR A 8 1.54 -6.17 4.83
C THR A 8 2.93 -6.75 4.63
N VAL A 9 3.95 -5.89 4.57
CA VAL A 9 5.36 -6.29 4.56
C VAL A 9 6.02 -5.72 5.82
N ILE A 10 6.40 -6.60 6.75
CA ILE A 10 7.02 -6.19 8.01
C ILE A 10 8.50 -6.56 8.00
N VAL A 11 9.36 -5.55 8.14
CA VAL A 11 10.77 -5.72 8.44
C VAL A 11 10.92 -5.73 9.97
N THR A 12 11.59 -6.74 10.50
CA THR A 12 11.89 -6.82 11.93
C THR A 12 13.28 -7.40 12.15
N GLY A 13 13.75 -7.39 13.38
CA GLY A 13 15.05 -7.93 13.76
C GLY A 13 15.19 -7.93 15.27
N SER A 14 16.43 -8.06 15.74
CA SER A 14 16.73 -8.05 17.17
C SER A 14 18.13 -7.50 17.43
N GLN A 15 18.35 -6.95 18.62
CA GLN A 15 19.71 -6.63 19.08
C GLN A 15 20.43 -7.89 19.55
N ILE A 16 19.68 -8.84 20.13
CA ILE A 16 20.23 -10.09 20.65
C ILE A 16 19.66 -11.27 19.83
N PRO A 17 20.49 -12.26 19.42
CA PRO A 17 20.01 -13.43 18.68
C PRO A 17 18.85 -14.15 19.38
N VAL A 18 17.88 -14.65 18.59
CA VAL A 18 16.62 -15.22 19.10
C VAL A 18 16.80 -16.42 20.06
N PHE A 19 17.93 -17.12 19.94
CA PHE A 19 18.25 -18.31 20.73
C PHE A 19 18.74 -17.97 22.14
N GLU A 20 19.19 -16.73 22.38
CA GLU A 20 19.62 -16.30 23.70
C GLU A 20 18.46 -16.23 24.69
N SER A 21 18.75 -16.48 25.97
CA SER A 21 17.74 -16.51 27.03
C SER A 21 17.02 -15.17 27.21
N ARG A 22 17.75 -14.08 27.05
CA ARG A 22 17.24 -12.70 27.10
C ARG A 22 17.38 -12.06 25.73
N SER A 23 16.41 -12.29 24.85
CA SER A 23 16.39 -11.73 23.49
C SER A 23 15.09 -10.98 23.21
N ASP A 24 15.21 -9.81 22.58
CA ASP A 24 14.10 -9.06 22.01
C ASP A 24 13.55 -9.68 20.72
N GLY A 25 14.28 -10.61 20.11
CA GLY A 25 13.93 -11.22 18.83
C GLY A 25 12.69 -12.11 18.88
N ARG A 26 12.40 -12.74 20.01
CA ARG A 26 11.22 -13.61 20.16
C ARG A 26 9.93 -12.79 20.12
N ASP A 27 9.88 -11.69 20.86
CA ASP A 27 8.72 -10.81 20.89
C ASP A 27 8.56 -10.07 19.56
N ASN A 28 9.68 -9.61 18.98
CA ASN A 28 9.69 -8.92 17.69
C ASN A 28 9.16 -9.82 16.55
N ILE A 29 9.64 -11.06 16.43
CA ILE A 29 9.17 -11.97 15.36
C ILE A 29 7.71 -12.38 15.56
N LEU A 30 7.30 -12.65 16.81
CA LEU A 30 5.93 -13.03 17.12
C LEU A 30 4.96 -11.88 16.80
N GLY A 31 5.26 -10.67 17.26
CA GLY A 31 4.43 -9.49 16.99
C GLY A 31 4.33 -9.18 15.49
N ALA A 32 5.43 -9.31 14.75
CA ALA A 32 5.42 -9.16 13.29
C ALA A 32 4.52 -10.21 12.61
N LEU A 33 4.58 -11.49 13.01
CA LEU A 33 3.73 -12.53 12.44
C LEU A 33 2.25 -12.32 12.76
N VAL A 34 1.93 -11.93 14.00
CA VAL A 34 0.55 -11.62 14.41
C VAL A 34 -0.01 -10.46 13.59
N LEU A 35 0.75 -9.38 13.42
CA LEU A 35 0.33 -8.23 12.61
C LEU A 35 0.16 -8.61 11.14
N ALA A 36 1.16 -9.26 10.53
CA ALA A 36 1.11 -9.62 9.11
C ALA A 36 0.03 -10.66 8.78
N GLY A 37 -0.30 -11.54 9.73
CA GLY A 37 -1.30 -12.60 9.54
C GLY A 37 -2.75 -12.13 9.71
N ASN A 38 -2.99 -11.13 10.58
CA ASN A 38 -4.34 -10.72 10.97
C ASN A 38 -4.75 -9.33 10.44
N TYR A 39 -3.81 -8.51 9.98
CA TYR A 39 -4.10 -7.14 9.53
C TYR A 39 -3.59 -6.91 8.11
N VAL A 40 -4.39 -6.19 7.31
CA VAL A 40 -4.01 -5.74 5.97
C VAL A 40 -3.58 -4.28 6.03
N ILE A 41 -2.28 -4.07 6.21
CA ILE A 41 -1.62 -2.77 6.20
C ILE A 41 -0.75 -2.74 4.94
N PRO A 42 -1.23 -2.20 3.81
CA PRO A 42 -0.60 -2.30 2.48
C PRO A 42 0.72 -1.49 2.33
N GLU A 43 1.64 -1.65 3.26
CA GLU A 43 2.86 -0.88 3.39
C GLU A 43 4.07 -1.75 3.74
N VAL A 44 5.26 -1.20 3.46
CA VAL A 44 6.50 -1.68 4.06
C VAL A 44 6.67 -1.00 5.41
N THR A 45 6.65 -1.80 6.47
CA THR A 45 6.70 -1.34 7.85
C THR A 45 7.91 -1.91 8.58
N VAL A 46 8.26 -1.30 9.70
CA VAL A 46 9.31 -1.77 10.61
C VAL A 46 8.68 -2.06 11.96
N PHE A 47 8.83 -3.28 12.47
CA PHE A 47 8.28 -3.67 13.77
C PHE A 47 9.38 -3.91 14.79
N PHE A 48 9.36 -3.13 15.87
CA PHE A 48 10.26 -3.28 17.03
C PHE A 48 9.52 -2.87 18.31
N ARG A 49 9.74 -3.61 19.41
CA ARG A 49 9.32 -3.17 20.76
C ARG A 49 7.84 -2.78 20.80
N ASN A 50 6.99 -3.63 20.25
CA ASN A 50 5.53 -3.47 20.19
C ASN A 50 5.02 -2.31 19.34
N ASN A 51 5.88 -1.62 18.58
CA ASN A 51 5.47 -0.54 17.69
C ASN A 51 5.68 -0.97 16.23
N LEU A 52 4.67 -0.73 15.41
CA LEU A 52 4.74 -0.88 13.97
C LEU A 52 4.89 0.50 13.34
N PHE A 53 6.05 0.79 12.78
CA PHE A 53 6.35 2.06 12.15
C PHE A 53 6.22 1.97 10.63
N ARG A 54 5.90 3.09 9.97
CA ARG A 54 6.07 3.22 8.53
C ARG A 54 7.56 3.11 8.19
N GLY A 55 7.93 2.18 7.31
CA GLY A 55 9.34 1.85 7.07
C GLY A 55 10.16 3.04 6.56
N ASN A 56 9.63 3.81 5.61
CA ASN A 56 10.28 5.02 5.09
C ASN A 56 10.14 6.28 5.97
N ARG A 57 9.65 6.12 7.21
CA ARG A 57 9.70 7.16 8.26
C ARG A 57 10.59 6.77 9.43
N THR A 58 11.11 5.54 9.41
CA THR A 58 11.85 4.95 10.51
C THR A 58 13.35 5.23 10.37
N MET A 59 14.01 5.52 11.49
CA MET A 59 15.46 5.63 11.60
C MET A 59 15.99 4.86 12.80
N LYS A 60 17.25 4.43 12.73
CA LYS A 60 17.91 3.76 13.87
C LYS A 60 18.39 4.82 14.86
N LYS A 61 17.75 4.88 16.02
CA LYS A 61 18.01 5.83 17.10
C LYS A 61 19.08 5.36 18.08
N SER A 62 19.17 4.05 18.34
CA SER A 62 20.08 3.51 19.35
C SER A 62 20.76 2.23 18.86
N THR A 63 22.02 2.06 19.25
CA THR A 63 22.79 0.81 19.07
C THR A 63 22.65 -0.14 20.25
N ASP A 64 22.33 0.39 21.45
CA ASP A 64 22.47 -0.37 22.70
C ASP A 64 21.10 -0.68 23.32
N ALA A 65 20.11 0.18 23.11
CA ALA A 65 18.78 -0.01 23.64
C ALA A 65 17.95 -0.93 22.74
N PHE A 66 17.05 -1.72 23.35
CA PHE A 66 16.02 -2.45 22.60
C PHE A 66 15.06 -1.52 21.83
N PHE A 67 14.93 -0.25 22.24
CA PHE A 67 14.26 0.81 21.47
C PHE A 67 15.21 1.37 20.40
N ALA A 68 15.64 0.48 19.50
CA ALA A 68 16.68 0.79 18.53
C ALA A 68 16.18 1.67 17.38
N PHE A 69 14.88 1.67 17.11
CA PHE A 69 14.25 2.41 16.00
C PHE A 69 13.22 3.40 16.51
N ASP A 70 13.08 4.50 15.78
CA ASP A 70 12.11 5.55 16.06
C ASP A 70 11.60 6.16 14.74
N SER A 71 10.45 6.84 14.80
CA SER A 71 9.81 7.51 13.68
C SER A 71 9.51 8.95 14.08
N PRO A 72 10.50 9.86 13.96
CA PRO A 72 10.45 11.17 14.63
C PRO A 72 9.33 12.09 14.13
N ASN A 73 9.00 12.02 12.83
CA ASN A 73 8.03 12.91 12.20
C ASN A 73 6.67 12.21 11.90
N MET A 74 6.46 10.99 12.39
CA MET A 74 5.19 10.27 12.19
C MET A 74 4.97 9.27 13.33
N PRO A 75 3.79 9.25 13.97
CA PRO A 75 3.49 8.25 15.00
C PRO A 75 3.49 6.82 14.43
N PRO A 76 3.64 5.78 15.27
CA PRO A 76 3.47 4.39 14.87
C PRO A 76 2.10 4.15 14.20
N ILE A 77 2.08 3.31 13.16
CA ILE A 77 0.85 2.83 12.51
C ILE A 77 0.07 1.93 13.46
N ALA A 78 0.75 1.09 14.23
CA ALA A 78 0.10 0.24 15.21
C ALA A 78 0.94 0.09 16.48
N LYS A 79 0.26 -0.14 17.61
CA LYS A 79 0.85 -0.44 18.91
C LYS A 79 0.26 -1.73 19.45
N ILE A 80 1.13 -2.64 19.87
CA ILE A 80 0.74 -3.91 20.48
C ILE A 80 0.78 -3.76 22.00
N GLY A 81 -0.39 -3.75 22.62
CA GLY A 81 -0.58 -3.88 24.07
C GLY A 81 -1.32 -5.16 24.40
N ILE A 82 -2.18 -5.10 25.42
CA ILE A 82 -3.21 -6.13 25.66
C ILE A 82 -4.13 -6.22 24.44
N ASN A 83 -4.48 -5.06 23.88
CA ASN A 83 -5.16 -4.92 22.59
C ASN A 83 -4.17 -4.40 21.55
N ILE A 84 -4.43 -4.70 20.28
CA ILE A 84 -3.67 -4.14 19.17
C ILE A 84 -4.42 -2.91 18.68
N GLU A 85 -3.79 -1.75 18.81
CA GLU A 85 -4.33 -0.46 18.39
C GLU A 85 -3.74 -0.13 17.02
N VAL A 86 -4.58 -0.04 15.99
CA VAL A 86 -4.17 0.34 14.62
C VAL A 86 -4.73 1.71 14.28
N ASN A 87 -3.86 2.64 13.91
CA ASN A 87 -4.25 3.94 13.38
C ASN A 87 -4.56 3.82 11.88
N ALA A 88 -5.81 3.50 11.55
CA ALA A 88 -6.26 3.26 10.18
C ALA A 88 -6.13 4.50 9.27
N GLN A 89 -6.26 5.71 9.83
CA GLN A 89 -6.09 6.98 9.10
C GLN A 89 -4.63 7.23 8.70
N ALA A 90 -3.67 6.71 9.49
CA ALA A 90 -2.26 6.85 9.17
C ALA A 90 -1.82 5.93 8.02
N ILE A 91 -2.60 4.90 7.66
CA ILE A 91 -2.23 3.91 6.65
C ILE A 91 -2.28 4.54 5.25
N PHE A 92 -1.16 4.46 4.53
CA PHE A 92 -1.04 4.91 3.15
C PHE A 92 -1.48 3.81 2.20
N ARG A 93 -2.64 3.98 1.58
CA ARG A 93 -3.24 2.98 0.70
C ARG A 93 -2.98 3.30 -0.78
N PRO A 94 -2.71 2.30 -1.64
CA PRO A 94 -2.65 2.51 -3.07
C PRO A 94 -3.99 2.99 -3.61
N SER A 95 -3.99 4.11 -4.35
CA SER A 95 -5.18 4.73 -4.94
C SER A 95 -5.21 4.58 -6.48
N THR A 96 -4.65 3.48 -7.01
CA THR A 96 -4.55 3.25 -8.46
C THR A 96 -5.08 1.88 -8.86
N ILE A 97 -5.63 1.80 -10.07
CA ILE A 97 -6.16 0.56 -10.67
C ILE A 97 -5.04 -0.16 -11.42
N GLU A 98 -4.04 -0.60 -10.67
CA GLU A 98 -2.85 -1.26 -11.21
C GLU A 98 -2.46 -2.43 -10.32
N LYS A 99 -1.92 -3.49 -10.93
CA LYS A 99 -1.36 -4.62 -10.18
C LYS A 99 -0.16 -4.19 -9.36
N PHE A 100 0.10 -4.93 -8.28
CA PHE A 100 1.38 -4.92 -7.60
C PHE A 100 2.53 -5.14 -8.59
N ARG A 101 3.55 -4.30 -8.52
CA ARG A 101 4.78 -4.42 -9.31
C ARG A 101 6.01 -4.22 -8.43
N VAL A 102 7.07 -4.92 -8.78
CA VAL A 102 8.40 -4.71 -8.19
C VAL A 102 9.24 -3.94 -9.19
N HIS A 103 9.80 -2.81 -8.75
CA HIS A 103 10.82 -2.05 -9.46
C HIS A 103 12.20 -2.38 -8.84
N PRO A 104 12.96 -3.32 -9.43
CA PRO A 104 14.16 -3.90 -8.81
C PRO A 104 15.41 -3.05 -9.00
N THR A 105 15.47 -2.24 -10.06
CA THR A 105 16.67 -1.49 -10.43
C THR A 105 16.59 -0.07 -9.89
N LEU A 106 17.50 0.28 -8.98
CA LEU A 106 17.63 1.63 -8.44
C LEU A 106 18.88 2.30 -9.00
N ASN A 107 18.89 3.64 -9.07
CA ASN A 107 20.05 4.38 -9.58
C ASN A 107 21.12 4.47 -8.47
N PRO A 108 22.31 3.86 -8.65
CA PRO A 108 23.36 3.87 -7.63
C PRO A 108 24.13 5.18 -7.57
N ASN A 109 23.99 6.07 -8.56
CA ASN A 109 24.71 7.34 -8.68
C ASN A 109 24.11 8.44 -7.79
N VAL A 110 23.78 8.09 -6.55
CA VAL A 110 23.25 9.00 -5.54
C VAL A 110 24.18 9.08 -4.34
N GLY A 111 24.24 10.24 -3.69
CA GLY A 111 25.07 10.45 -2.51
C GLY A 111 24.35 11.21 -1.40
N LEU A 112 24.86 11.07 -0.18
CA LEU A 112 24.45 11.88 0.97
C LEU A 112 25.61 12.79 1.38
N LEU A 113 25.39 14.10 1.32
CA LEU A 113 26.36 15.12 1.71
C LEU A 113 25.89 15.81 2.97
N ARG A 114 26.55 15.53 4.10
CA ARG A 114 26.29 16.22 5.36
C ARG A 114 27.15 17.46 5.49
N LEU A 115 26.54 18.63 5.62
CA LEU A 115 27.29 19.86 5.89
C LEU A 115 27.80 19.88 7.33
N PHE A 116 29.04 20.32 7.51
CA PHE A 116 29.64 20.52 8.83
C PHE A 116 30.47 21.82 8.83
N PRO A 117 30.71 22.43 10.00
CA PRO A 117 31.53 23.64 10.07
C PRO A 117 32.89 23.41 9.42
N ASN A 118 33.32 24.32 8.54
CA ASN A 118 34.57 24.25 7.78
C ASN A 118 34.63 23.25 6.61
N ILE A 119 33.50 22.69 6.15
CA ILE A 119 33.50 21.93 4.90
C ILE A 119 34.03 22.80 3.74
N THR A 120 35.08 22.31 3.08
CA THR A 120 35.78 23.05 2.02
C THR A 120 35.00 23.00 0.72
N ILE A 121 35.09 24.05 -0.08
CA ILE A 121 34.45 24.09 -1.40
C ILE A 121 35.03 23.03 -2.34
N GLN A 122 36.31 22.68 -2.17
CA GLN A 122 36.98 21.62 -2.93
C GLN A 122 36.36 20.26 -2.65
N ALA A 123 36.05 19.94 -1.39
CA ALA A 123 35.38 18.69 -1.04
C ALA A 123 33.97 18.63 -1.64
N VAL A 124 33.22 19.73 -1.58
CA VAL A 124 31.88 19.82 -2.19
C VAL A 124 31.96 19.63 -3.71
N ARG A 125 32.89 20.31 -4.39
CA ARG A 125 33.11 20.15 -5.83
C ARG A 125 33.47 18.73 -6.23
N ALA A 126 34.33 18.07 -5.46
CA ALA A 126 34.71 16.69 -5.67
C ALA A 126 33.49 15.76 -5.52
N PHE A 127 32.63 16.02 -4.53
CA PHE A 127 31.41 15.25 -4.29
C PHE A 127 30.41 15.33 -5.46
N PHE A 128 30.32 16.48 -6.13
CA PHE A 128 29.42 16.70 -7.27
C PHE A 128 30.04 16.34 -8.64
N GLN A 129 31.19 15.65 -8.67
CA GLN A 129 31.75 15.15 -9.93
C GLN A 129 30.98 13.93 -10.46
N PRO A 130 31.01 13.69 -11.79
CA PRO A 130 30.50 12.44 -12.36
C PRO A 130 31.09 11.21 -11.64
N PRO A 131 30.31 10.13 -11.44
CA PRO A 131 29.00 9.87 -12.06
C PRO A 131 27.78 10.37 -11.25
N ILE A 132 27.94 11.20 -10.21
CA ILE A 132 26.83 11.60 -9.33
C ILE A 132 25.70 12.33 -10.08
N GLU A 133 24.47 11.82 -9.93
CA GLU A 133 23.23 12.33 -10.55
C GLU A 133 22.25 12.87 -9.51
N GLY A 134 22.36 12.45 -8.24
CA GLY A 134 21.51 12.90 -7.16
C GLY A 134 22.24 13.06 -5.83
N VAL A 135 21.90 14.08 -5.06
CA VAL A 135 22.47 14.32 -3.73
C VAL A 135 21.39 14.64 -2.72
N VAL A 136 21.38 13.93 -1.59
CA VAL A 136 20.71 14.37 -0.37
C VAL A 136 21.67 15.25 0.42
N LEU A 137 21.37 16.54 0.49
CA LEU A 137 22.13 17.54 1.21
C LEU A 137 21.54 17.70 2.62
N GLN A 138 22.30 17.35 3.66
CA GLN A 138 21.87 17.58 5.03
C GLN A 138 22.34 18.95 5.53
N THR A 139 21.41 19.86 5.77
CA THR A 139 21.63 21.24 6.20
C THR A 139 21.21 21.47 7.66
N TYR A 140 21.50 22.66 8.20
CA TYR A 140 21.26 22.95 9.62
C TYR A 140 19.82 23.37 9.89
N GLY A 141 19.27 22.98 11.04
CA GLY A 141 17.99 23.48 11.53
C GLY A 141 16.85 23.28 10.52
N ALA A 142 16.13 24.35 10.19
CA ALA A 142 14.99 24.31 9.27
C ALA A 142 15.37 24.25 7.77
N GLY A 143 16.61 23.86 7.43
CA GLY A 143 17.05 23.74 6.03
C GLY A 143 18.13 24.74 5.61
N ASN A 144 18.92 25.26 6.55
CA ASN A 144 19.74 26.46 6.34
C ASN A 144 21.21 26.15 5.99
N ILE A 145 21.76 26.99 5.10
CA ILE A 145 23.19 27.06 4.81
C ILE A 145 23.70 28.44 5.28
N PRO A 146 24.93 28.56 5.81
CA PRO A 146 25.48 29.85 6.23
C PRO A 146 25.46 30.88 5.10
N SER A 147 24.87 32.05 5.34
CA SER A 147 24.65 33.10 4.32
C SER A 147 25.94 33.71 3.78
N ASN A 148 27.04 33.64 4.54
CA ASN A 148 28.36 34.09 4.12
C ASN A 148 29.07 33.13 3.14
N ARG A 149 28.53 31.91 2.90
CA ARG A 149 29.12 30.90 2.01
C ARG A 149 28.57 31.01 0.58
N ILE A 150 28.86 32.14 -0.07
CA ILE A 150 28.46 32.41 -1.48
C ILE A 150 29.08 31.37 -2.43
N ASP A 151 30.32 30.96 -2.14
CA ASP A 151 31.05 29.91 -2.86
C ASP A 151 30.27 28.58 -2.91
N LEU A 152 29.68 28.18 -1.78
CA LEU A 152 28.86 26.97 -1.67
C LEU A 152 27.55 27.12 -2.44
N MET A 153 26.87 28.26 -2.32
CA MET A 153 25.61 28.50 -3.01
C MET A 153 25.78 28.46 -4.53
N GLU A 154 26.84 29.07 -5.06
CA GLU A 154 27.14 29.04 -6.49
C GLU A 154 27.45 27.63 -6.99
N GLU A 155 28.17 26.81 -6.21
CA GLU A 155 28.42 25.41 -6.59
C GLU A 155 27.13 24.57 -6.59
N LEU A 156 26.26 24.73 -5.60
CA LEU A 156 24.97 24.02 -5.55
C LEU A 156 24.08 24.41 -6.74
N LYS A 157 24.04 25.70 -7.08
CA LYS A 157 23.33 26.21 -8.25
C LYS A 157 23.93 25.67 -9.55
N ALA A 158 25.26 25.61 -9.65
CA ALA A 158 25.95 25.04 -10.80
C ALA A 158 25.65 23.54 -10.94
N ALA A 159 25.68 22.77 -9.84
CA ALA A 159 25.33 21.36 -9.83
C ALA A 159 23.87 21.12 -10.27
N SER A 160 22.92 21.91 -9.78
CA SER A 160 21.52 21.83 -10.21
C SER A 160 21.35 22.13 -11.70
N ARG A 161 22.09 23.10 -12.25
CA ARG A 161 22.13 23.40 -13.70
C ARG A 161 22.75 22.28 -14.53
N ARG A 162 23.70 21.52 -13.97
CA ARG A 162 24.25 20.29 -14.60
C ARG A 162 23.23 19.14 -14.62
N GLY A 163 22.05 19.31 -14.02
CA GLY A 163 21.00 18.30 -13.97
C GLY A 163 21.05 17.41 -12.72
N ILE A 164 21.94 17.69 -11.77
CA ILE A 164 22.01 16.93 -10.51
C ILE A 164 20.81 17.30 -9.64
N LEU A 165 20.03 16.31 -9.22
CA LEU A 165 18.91 16.52 -8.31
C LEU A 165 19.42 16.65 -6.87
N ILE A 166 19.19 17.80 -6.25
CA ILE A 166 19.65 18.08 -4.88
C ILE A 166 18.43 18.19 -3.96
N ILE A 167 18.38 17.34 -2.94
CA ILE A 167 17.29 17.27 -1.96
C ILE A 167 17.81 17.78 -0.62
N ASN A 168 17.21 18.84 -0.09
CA ASN A 168 17.60 19.44 1.17
C ASN A 168 16.86 18.79 2.34
N CYS A 169 17.56 18.01 3.15
CA CYS A 169 17.06 17.44 4.40
C CYS A 169 17.69 18.16 5.60
N THR A 170 16.98 18.20 6.72
CA THR A 170 17.56 18.69 7.97
C THR A 170 18.53 17.67 8.58
N GLN A 171 19.52 18.15 9.33
CA GLN A 171 20.35 17.34 10.21
C GLN A 171 19.67 17.01 11.55
N CYS A 172 18.58 17.72 11.88
CA CYS A 172 17.79 17.46 13.08
C CYS A 172 17.09 16.10 12.98
N ILE A 173 16.88 15.46 14.12
CA ILE A 173 16.15 14.19 14.20
C ILE A 173 14.66 14.42 13.90
N GLU A 174 14.10 15.46 14.49
CA GLU A 174 12.71 15.90 14.31
C GLU A 174 12.65 17.25 13.59
N GLY A 175 11.54 17.48 12.90
CA GLY A 175 11.23 18.72 12.23
C GLY A 175 11.22 18.61 10.71
N SER A 176 11.03 19.77 10.07
CA SER A 176 10.82 19.88 8.63
C SER A 176 11.66 21.01 8.04
N VAL A 177 12.12 20.79 6.82
CA VAL A 177 12.70 21.83 5.97
C VAL A 177 11.58 22.66 5.37
N CYS A 178 11.53 23.93 5.72
CA CYS A 178 10.47 24.84 5.29
C CYS A 178 11.03 25.90 4.34
N SER A 179 10.43 26.03 3.15
CA SER A 179 10.81 27.02 2.14
C SER A 179 10.27 28.43 2.41
N THR A 180 9.56 28.67 3.53
CA THR A 180 8.99 29.98 3.85
C THR A 180 9.99 30.96 4.47
N TYR A 181 11.11 30.50 5.00
CA TYR A 181 12.18 31.36 5.50
C TYR A 181 13.07 31.88 4.35
N GLU A 182 13.65 33.06 4.54
CA GLU A 182 14.52 33.73 3.54
C GLU A 182 15.64 32.81 3.02
N THR A 183 16.30 32.08 3.92
CA THR A 183 17.34 31.10 3.59
C THR A 183 16.83 29.88 2.82
N GLY A 184 15.60 29.42 3.12
CA GLY A 184 14.95 28.32 2.41
C GLY A 184 14.54 28.72 0.99
N MET A 185 14.09 29.97 0.80
CA MET A 185 13.77 30.51 -0.52
C MET A 185 15.01 30.60 -1.43
N ILE A 186 16.16 30.99 -0.89
CA ILE A 186 17.41 31.08 -1.67
C ILE A 186 17.80 29.71 -2.24
N LEU A 187 17.67 28.64 -1.46
CA LEU A 187 17.95 27.27 -1.94
C LEU A 187 16.95 26.82 -3.01
N ALA A 188 15.67 27.11 -2.81
CA ALA A 188 14.65 26.82 -3.82
C ALA A 188 14.93 27.55 -5.14
N GLN A 189 15.31 28.83 -5.09
CA GLN A 189 15.72 29.62 -6.26
C GLN A 189 16.98 29.09 -6.95
N ALA A 190 17.89 28.47 -6.19
CA ALA A 190 19.06 27.77 -6.73
C ALA A 190 18.72 26.38 -7.33
N GLY A 191 17.45 25.98 -7.31
CA GLY A 191 16.97 24.73 -7.88
C GLY A 191 17.19 23.51 -6.98
N ILE A 192 17.35 23.72 -5.66
CA ILE A 192 17.38 22.67 -4.63
C ILE A 192 15.96 22.40 -4.15
N ILE A 193 15.61 21.13 -4.01
CA ILE A 193 14.27 20.68 -3.65
C ILE A 193 14.18 20.53 -2.12
N PRO A 194 13.18 21.11 -1.43
CA PRO A 194 12.99 20.87 -0.01
C PRO A 194 12.59 19.41 0.23
N GLY A 195 13.30 18.73 1.12
CA GLY A 195 12.98 17.38 1.56
C GLY A 195 11.85 17.31 2.59
N VAL A 196 11.33 18.47 3.02
CA VAL A 196 10.28 18.61 4.05
C VAL A 196 10.72 17.85 5.31
N ASP A 197 9.96 16.85 5.75
CA ASP A 197 10.17 16.06 6.95
C ASP A 197 10.61 14.61 6.65
N MET A 198 11.09 14.36 5.43
CA MET A 198 11.68 13.07 5.05
C MET A 198 12.92 12.77 5.91
N THR A 199 13.06 11.51 6.30
CA THR A 199 14.35 11.02 6.80
C THR A 199 15.40 11.01 5.67
N PRO A 200 16.70 11.17 5.97
CA PRO A 200 17.76 11.08 4.97
C PRO A 200 17.74 9.75 4.19
N GLU A 201 17.41 8.65 4.86
CA GLU A 201 17.28 7.31 4.28
C GLU A 201 16.14 7.26 3.25
N ALA A 202 14.99 7.85 3.59
CA ALA A 202 13.84 7.92 2.69
C ALA A 202 14.12 8.84 1.50
N ALA A 203 14.71 10.02 1.73
CA ALA A 203 15.09 10.95 0.68
C ALA A 203 16.09 10.32 -0.30
N LEU A 204 17.11 9.61 0.21
CA LEU A 204 18.11 8.94 -0.62
C LEU A 204 17.50 7.80 -1.44
N THR A 205 16.65 6.98 -0.80
CA THR A 205 15.94 5.88 -1.47
C THR A 205 14.99 6.39 -2.54
N LYS A 206 14.23 7.44 -2.23
CA LYS A 206 13.30 8.09 -3.17
C LYS A 206 14.05 8.70 -4.35
N LEU A 207 15.16 9.37 -4.09
CA LEU A 207 16.02 9.96 -5.12
C LEU A 207 16.57 8.88 -6.06
N SER A 208 17.09 7.79 -5.50
CA SER A 208 17.58 6.63 -6.26
C SER A 208 16.48 5.98 -7.10
N TYR A 209 15.26 5.87 -6.56
CA TYR A 209 14.09 5.38 -7.28
C TYR A 209 13.66 6.32 -8.42
N VAL A 210 13.50 7.61 -8.16
CA VAL A 210 13.05 8.60 -9.16
C VAL A 210 14.06 8.71 -10.31
N LEU A 211 15.36 8.72 -10.00
CA LEU A 211 16.41 8.78 -11.02
C LEU A 211 16.46 7.51 -11.88
N SER A 212 16.07 6.35 -11.34
CA SER A 212 16.06 5.08 -12.08
C SER A 212 14.96 4.97 -13.14
N LYS A 213 13.97 5.87 -13.13
CA LYS A 213 12.90 5.92 -14.14
C LYS A 213 13.41 6.66 -15.37
N THR A 214 13.75 5.90 -16.41
CA THR A 214 14.36 6.41 -17.65
C THR A 214 13.35 7.09 -18.57
N ASP A 215 12.07 6.77 -18.38
CA ASP A 215 10.91 7.32 -19.09
C ASP A 215 10.50 8.72 -18.59
N TRP A 216 11.03 9.18 -17.46
CA TRP A 216 10.71 10.49 -16.90
C TRP A 216 11.76 11.54 -17.25
N ASP A 217 11.28 12.71 -17.69
CA ASP A 217 12.14 13.88 -17.88
C ASP A 217 12.55 14.50 -16.53
N LEU A 218 13.53 15.42 -16.56
CA LEU A 218 14.07 16.02 -15.34
C LEU A 218 13.01 16.81 -14.57
N ASN A 219 12.06 17.44 -15.25
CA ASN A 219 11.00 18.21 -14.62
C ASN A 219 10.01 17.30 -13.88
N THR A 220 9.57 16.21 -14.50
CA THR A 220 8.74 15.19 -13.85
C THR A 220 9.47 14.60 -12.64
N LYS A 221 10.78 14.32 -12.75
CA LYS A 221 11.58 13.86 -11.61
C LYS A 221 11.62 14.88 -10.46
N ARG A 222 11.77 16.18 -10.76
CA ARG A 222 11.72 17.25 -9.75
C ARG A 222 10.34 17.34 -9.08
N GLU A 223 9.25 17.19 -9.83
CA GLU A 223 7.89 17.18 -9.30
C GLU A 223 7.65 15.97 -8.38
N LEU A 224 8.05 14.78 -8.82
CA LEU A 224 7.85 13.54 -8.05
C LEU A 224 8.72 13.48 -6.78
N MET A 225 9.85 14.16 -6.76
CA MET A 225 10.61 14.33 -5.50
C MET A 225 9.86 15.16 -4.46
N GLN A 226 9.01 16.10 -4.89
CA GLN A 226 8.20 16.96 -4.00
C GLN A 226 6.86 16.32 -3.59
N ARG A 227 6.35 15.36 -4.37
CA ARG A 227 5.08 14.67 -4.06
C ARG A 227 5.27 13.53 -3.08
N ASN A 228 4.33 13.35 -2.14
CA ASN A 228 4.31 12.17 -1.29
C ASN A 228 3.99 10.91 -2.12
N LEU A 229 4.97 10.01 -2.29
CA LEU A 229 4.78 8.83 -3.14
C LEU A 229 4.34 7.59 -2.36
N ARG A 230 4.81 7.44 -1.12
CA ARG A 230 4.68 6.22 -0.30
C ARG A 230 4.53 6.54 1.20
N GLY A 231 4.05 7.74 1.53
CA GLY A 231 3.89 8.18 2.92
C GLY A 231 5.16 8.72 3.58
N GLU A 232 6.25 8.91 2.82
CA GLU A 232 7.58 9.30 3.34
C GLU A 232 7.70 10.78 3.73
N LEU A 233 6.78 11.62 3.25
CA LEU A 233 6.76 13.06 3.52
C LEU A 233 5.34 13.55 3.81
N SER A 234 5.22 14.53 4.69
CA SER A 234 3.96 15.18 5.02
C SER A 234 3.77 16.33 4.05
N SER A 235 2.81 16.19 3.13
CA SER A 235 2.52 17.27 2.19
C SER A 235 1.94 18.45 3.00
N GLY A 236 2.41 19.67 2.81
CA GLY A 236 1.80 20.88 3.42
C GLY A 236 0.34 21.16 3.01
N GLN A 237 -0.27 20.21 2.27
CA GLN A 237 -1.68 20.10 1.96
C GLN A 237 -2.33 18.88 2.61
N ASP A 238 -1.88 18.47 3.79
CA ASP A 238 -2.84 17.95 4.77
C ASP A 238 -3.67 19.17 5.18
N GLY A 239 -4.61 19.52 4.29
CA GLY A 239 -5.65 20.47 4.59
C GLY A 239 -6.20 20.06 5.94
N SER A 240 -6.32 21.05 6.83
CA SER A 240 -7.10 20.92 8.06
C SER A 240 -8.20 19.90 7.80
N THR A 241 -8.09 18.69 8.37
CA THR A 241 -9.19 17.74 8.41
C THR A 241 -10.33 18.56 8.96
N LYS A 242 -11.24 19.00 8.08
CA LYS A 242 -12.39 19.75 8.55
C LYS A 242 -13.08 18.76 9.47
N PRO A 243 -13.27 19.09 10.76
CA PRO A 243 -13.92 18.17 11.67
C PRO A 243 -15.22 17.74 11.00
N SER A 244 -15.44 16.43 10.95
CA SER A 244 -16.58 15.77 10.33
C SER A 244 -17.84 16.61 10.56
N ARG A 245 -18.40 17.22 9.51
CA ARG A 245 -19.64 18.02 9.64
C ARG A 245 -20.80 17.20 10.22
N MET A 246 -20.69 15.87 10.19
CA MET A 246 -21.70 14.96 10.71
C MET A 246 -21.88 15.03 12.24
N LEU A 247 -20.83 15.31 13.02
CA LEU A 247 -20.90 15.27 14.50
C LEU A 247 -20.70 16.62 15.19
N THR A 248 -20.33 17.67 14.46
CA THR A 248 -20.18 19.02 15.00
C THR A 248 -21.48 19.63 15.56
N ASN A 249 -22.65 19.02 15.32
CA ASN A 249 -23.93 19.51 15.83
C ASN A 249 -24.31 18.97 17.22
N TYR A 250 -23.61 17.98 17.77
CA TYR A 250 -23.88 17.47 19.11
C TYR A 250 -22.87 18.06 20.11
N GLY A 251 -23.11 19.31 20.52
CA GLY A 251 -22.26 20.09 21.45
C GLY A 251 -22.21 19.57 22.90
N LEU A 252 -22.31 18.26 23.12
CA LEU A 252 -22.37 17.60 24.44
C LEU A 252 -21.37 16.44 24.60
N ILE A 253 -20.51 16.20 23.62
CA ILE A 253 -19.66 15.00 23.56
C ILE A 253 -18.18 15.42 23.72
N THR A 254 -17.42 14.71 24.56
CA THR A 254 -15.97 14.96 24.69
C THR A 254 -15.26 14.56 23.39
N LYS A 255 -14.04 15.04 23.15
CA LYS A 255 -13.28 14.66 21.93
C LYS A 255 -13.04 13.14 21.84
N GLU A 256 -12.94 12.48 22.99
CA GLU A 256 -12.73 11.03 23.10
C GLU A 256 -14.01 10.28 22.73
N ASP A 257 -15.15 10.65 23.33
CA ASP A 257 -16.46 10.09 23.00
C ASP A 257 -16.84 10.35 21.53
N GLN A 258 -16.42 11.48 20.96
CA GLN A 258 -16.65 11.79 19.55
C GLN A 258 -15.86 10.85 18.64
N ALA A 259 -14.58 10.61 18.93
CA ALA A 259 -13.75 9.70 18.15
C ALA A 259 -14.27 8.25 18.22
N GLU A 260 -14.73 7.81 19.39
CA GLU A 260 -15.33 6.50 19.56
C GLU A 260 -16.65 6.37 18.77
N LEU A 261 -17.52 7.39 18.86
CA LEU A 261 -18.75 7.42 18.08
C LEU A 261 -18.49 7.47 16.57
N GLU A 262 -17.50 8.24 16.12
CA GLU A 262 -17.03 8.27 14.72
C GLU A 262 -16.58 6.89 14.27
N SER A 263 -15.83 6.16 15.10
CA SER A 263 -15.35 4.82 14.77
C SER A 263 -16.47 3.80 14.53
N VAL A 264 -17.65 4.01 15.12
CA VAL A 264 -18.81 3.12 14.98
C VAL A 264 -19.77 3.59 13.88
N ILE A 265 -20.06 4.90 13.80
CA ILE A 265 -21.05 5.45 12.87
C ILE A 265 -20.48 5.56 11.45
N LEU A 266 -19.22 5.99 11.31
CA LEU A 266 -18.64 6.28 10.01
C LEU A 266 -18.63 5.06 9.06
N PRO A 267 -18.24 3.84 9.49
CA PRO A 267 -18.33 2.65 8.64
C PRO A 267 -19.75 2.38 8.14
N ALA A 268 -20.76 2.56 9.02
CA ALA A 268 -22.16 2.36 8.66
C ALA A 268 -22.64 3.40 7.63
N CYS A 269 -22.29 4.68 7.82
CA CYS A 269 -22.61 5.74 6.86
C CYS A 269 -21.96 5.51 5.49
N ILE A 270 -20.69 5.08 5.45
CA ILE A 270 -20.01 4.75 4.19
C ILE A 270 -20.75 3.61 3.48
N ILE A 271 -21.07 2.54 4.20
CA ILE A 271 -21.76 1.38 3.62
C ILE A 271 -23.16 1.76 3.11
N GLN A 272 -23.90 2.58 3.85
CA GLN A 272 -25.22 3.05 3.40
C GLN A 272 -25.11 3.84 2.08
N ASN A 273 -24.16 4.76 1.99
CA ASN A 273 -23.92 5.54 0.77
C ASN A 273 -23.47 4.67 -0.40
N VAL A 274 -22.75 3.58 -0.14
CA VAL A 274 -22.35 2.60 -1.17
C VAL A 274 -23.56 1.83 -1.70
N ILE A 275 -24.48 1.40 -0.83
CA ILE A 275 -25.72 0.71 -1.22
C ILE A 275 -26.61 1.64 -2.06
N GLU A 276 -26.72 2.91 -1.67
CA GLU A 276 -27.51 3.92 -2.38
C GLU A 276 -26.86 4.42 -3.68
N GLY A 277 -25.55 4.19 -3.87
CA GLY A 277 -24.80 4.67 -5.03
C GLY A 277 -24.44 6.17 -4.95
N ASN A 278 -24.41 6.76 -3.76
CA ASN A 278 -24.19 8.20 -3.55
C ASN A 278 -22.69 8.56 -3.49
N ILE A 279 -22.06 8.63 -4.67
CA ILE A 279 -20.65 9.03 -4.81
C ILE A 279 -20.37 10.44 -4.25
N PRO A 280 -21.21 11.47 -4.50
CA PRO A 280 -20.94 12.83 -3.97
C PRO A 280 -20.79 12.88 -2.45
N GLU A 281 -21.63 12.17 -1.70
CA GLU A 281 -21.52 12.14 -0.24
C GLU A 281 -20.29 11.34 0.23
N LEU A 282 -19.91 10.29 -0.51
CA LEU A 282 -18.64 9.61 -0.27
C LEU A 282 -17.43 10.52 -0.51
N GLU A 283 -17.48 11.44 -1.47
CA GLU A 283 -16.41 12.43 -1.68
C GLU A 283 -16.28 13.36 -0.48
N ASP A 284 -17.40 13.82 0.08
CA ASP A 284 -17.42 14.64 1.30
C ASP A 284 -16.86 13.88 2.52
N LEU A 285 -17.24 12.61 2.67
CA LEU A 285 -16.71 11.73 3.71
C LEU A 285 -15.20 11.51 3.53
N LYS A 286 -14.72 11.27 2.31
CA LYS A 286 -13.30 11.13 2.01
C LYS A 286 -12.51 12.39 2.37
N ASN A 287 -13.04 13.57 2.01
CA ASN A 287 -12.43 14.86 2.36
C ASN A 287 -12.39 15.11 3.88
N SER A 288 -13.21 14.39 4.65
CA SER A 288 -13.21 14.39 6.11
C SER A 288 -12.27 13.34 6.72
N GLY A 289 -11.54 12.57 5.89
CA GLY A 289 -10.59 11.54 6.33
C GLY A 289 -11.21 10.15 6.50
N ALA A 290 -12.37 9.88 5.90
CA ALA A 290 -13.01 8.58 5.98
C ALA A 290 -12.17 7.46 5.33
N ASP A 291 -12.12 6.30 5.99
CA ASP A 291 -11.42 5.12 5.51
C ASP A 291 -12.39 4.16 4.82
N PHE A 292 -12.28 4.03 3.50
CA PHE A 292 -13.09 3.11 2.70
C PHE A 292 -12.71 1.62 2.85
N SER A 293 -11.74 1.31 3.69
CA SER A 293 -11.45 -0.07 4.12
C SER A 293 -12.05 -0.38 5.50
N SER A 294 -12.86 0.51 6.08
CA SER A 294 -13.53 0.28 7.35
C SER A 294 -14.49 -0.92 7.25
N GLU A 295 -14.54 -1.70 8.32
CA GLU A 295 -15.34 -2.92 8.42
C GLU A 295 -16.64 -2.68 9.17
N ASN A 296 -17.71 -3.41 8.79
CA ASN A 296 -18.90 -3.54 9.61
C ASN A 296 -18.78 -4.71 10.61
N GLY A 297 -19.86 -4.99 11.35
CA GLY A 297 -19.90 -6.09 12.34
C GLY A 297 -19.67 -7.51 11.77
N ASP A 298 -19.75 -7.70 10.45
CA ASP A 298 -19.41 -8.95 9.78
C ASP A 298 -18.01 -8.95 9.13
N PHE A 299 -17.19 -7.95 9.44
CA PHE A 299 -15.90 -7.67 8.82
C PHE A 299 -15.97 -7.39 7.31
N ARG A 300 -17.15 -6.99 6.81
CA ARG A 300 -17.31 -6.60 5.41
C ARG A 300 -16.96 -5.13 5.23
N THR A 301 -16.16 -4.87 4.20
CA THR A 301 -15.80 -3.51 3.77
C THR A 301 -16.78 -2.98 2.72
N PRO A 302 -16.83 -1.65 2.49
CA PRO A 302 -17.52 -1.03 1.36
C PRO A 302 -17.33 -1.75 0.03
N LEU A 303 -16.11 -2.23 -0.25
CA LEU A 303 -15.79 -2.92 -1.49
C LEU A 303 -16.50 -4.29 -1.61
N HIS A 304 -16.71 -5.02 -0.51
CA HIS A 304 -17.52 -6.25 -0.53
C HIS A 304 -18.95 -5.94 -0.94
N ILE A 305 -19.54 -4.89 -0.35
CA ILE A 305 -20.92 -4.49 -0.62
C ILE A 305 -21.10 -4.06 -2.08
N ALA A 306 -20.21 -3.19 -2.59
CA ALA A 306 -20.25 -2.76 -3.98
C ALA A 306 -20.12 -3.95 -4.98
N CYS A 307 -19.32 -4.97 -4.64
CA CYS A 307 -19.17 -6.17 -5.46
C CYS A 307 -20.44 -7.05 -5.46
N CYS A 308 -21.15 -7.14 -4.33
CA CYS A 308 -22.44 -7.83 -4.24
C CYS A 308 -23.53 -7.13 -5.03
N GLU A 309 -23.64 -5.80 -4.89
CA GLU A 309 -24.65 -4.99 -5.59
C GLU A 309 -24.40 -4.93 -7.11
N GLY A 310 -23.20 -5.30 -7.57
CA GLY A 310 -22.85 -5.27 -8.99
C GLY A 310 -22.61 -3.87 -9.54
N ASN A 311 -22.38 -2.87 -8.67
CA ASN A 311 -22.15 -1.49 -9.07
C ASN A 311 -20.68 -1.27 -9.46
N LEU A 312 -20.38 -1.41 -10.75
CA LEU A 312 -19.02 -1.26 -11.30
C LEU A 312 -18.42 0.13 -11.04
N GLU A 313 -19.21 1.19 -11.20
CA GLU A 313 -18.76 2.57 -10.99
C GLU A 313 -18.36 2.80 -9.53
N MET A 314 -19.15 2.28 -8.59
CA MET A 314 -18.85 2.34 -7.17
C MET A 314 -17.59 1.53 -6.82
N VAL A 315 -17.41 0.34 -7.41
CA VAL A 315 -16.18 -0.44 -7.24
C VAL A 315 -14.97 0.34 -7.73
N GLU A 316 -15.05 0.96 -8.92
CA GLU A 316 -13.98 1.77 -9.48
C GLU A 316 -13.64 2.97 -8.57
N TYR A 317 -14.66 3.69 -8.12
CA TYR A 317 -14.52 4.80 -7.18
C TYR A 317 -13.83 4.36 -5.88
N LEU A 318 -14.28 3.29 -5.24
CA LEU A 318 -13.69 2.80 -3.99
C LEU A 318 -12.21 2.41 -4.16
N LEU A 319 -11.86 1.77 -5.27
CA LEU A 319 -10.48 1.37 -5.57
C LEU A 319 -9.55 2.58 -5.82
N LEU A 320 -10.02 3.58 -6.57
CA LEU A 320 -9.28 4.84 -6.78
C LEU A 320 -9.14 5.66 -5.49
N ASN A 321 -9.93 5.35 -4.47
CA ASN A 321 -9.89 5.98 -3.17
C ASN A 321 -9.27 5.10 -2.07
N GLY A 322 -8.54 4.06 -2.46
CA GLY A 322 -7.70 3.29 -1.55
C GLY A 322 -8.39 2.14 -0.84
N ALA A 323 -9.55 1.65 -1.29
CA ALA A 323 -10.17 0.48 -0.69
C ALA A 323 -9.28 -0.78 -0.83
N CYS A 324 -9.10 -1.51 0.27
CA CYS A 324 -8.28 -2.73 0.29
C CYS A 324 -8.98 -3.91 -0.42
N ILE A 325 -8.32 -4.43 -1.46
CA ILE A 325 -8.82 -5.53 -2.32
C ILE A 325 -8.75 -6.92 -1.64
N HIS A 326 -7.88 -7.09 -0.64
CA HIS A 326 -7.56 -8.39 -0.04
C HIS A 326 -8.16 -8.59 1.35
N MET A 327 -9.03 -7.68 1.80
CA MET A 327 -9.76 -7.82 3.06
C MET A 327 -10.64 -9.07 2.99
N LYS A 328 -10.85 -9.68 4.15
CA LYS A 328 -11.71 -10.86 4.30
C LYS A 328 -12.80 -10.54 5.30
N ASP A 329 -14.00 -10.97 4.99
CA ASP A 329 -15.09 -10.95 5.97
C ASP A 329 -14.91 -12.05 7.04
N ARG A 330 -15.86 -12.11 7.98
CA ARG A 330 -15.89 -13.12 9.06
C ARG A 330 -15.91 -14.58 8.59
N TYR A 331 -16.28 -14.83 7.33
CA TYR A 331 -16.32 -16.16 6.70
C TYR A 331 -15.09 -16.41 5.82
N GLY A 332 -14.16 -15.46 5.73
CA GLY A 332 -12.97 -15.56 4.90
C GLY A 332 -13.20 -15.19 3.43
N ILE A 333 -14.37 -14.64 3.08
CA ILE A 333 -14.74 -14.21 1.73
C ILE A 333 -14.06 -12.89 1.42
N THR A 334 -13.54 -12.76 0.20
CA THR A 334 -12.91 -11.53 -0.32
C THR A 334 -13.86 -10.83 -1.27
N PRO A 335 -13.66 -9.53 -1.60
CA PRO A 335 -14.50 -8.84 -2.58
C PRO A 335 -14.52 -9.53 -3.96
N LEU A 336 -13.42 -10.20 -4.34
CA LEU A 336 -13.36 -11.00 -5.56
C LEU A 336 -14.30 -12.21 -5.50
N LEU A 337 -14.37 -12.89 -4.36
CA LEU A 337 -15.27 -14.03 -4.18
C LEU A 337 -16.74 -13.58 -4.19
N ASP A 338 -17.06 -12.42 -3.60
CA ASP A 338 -18.39 -11.82 -3.74
C ASP A 338 -18.73 -11.56 -5.21
N ALA A 339 -17.85 -10.91 -5.97
CA ALA A 339 -18.08 -10.66 -7.40
C ALA A 339 -18.29 -11.97 -8.20
N ILE A 340 -17.63 -13.08 -7.82
CA ILE A 340 -17.83 -14.41 -8.40
C ILE A 340 -19.18 -14.99 -7.99
N HIS A 341 -19.56 -14.91 -6.72
CA HIS A 341 -20.82 -15.43 -6.20
C HIS A 341 -22.05 -14.75 -6.80
N PHE A 342 -21.92 -13.51 -7.26
CA PHE A 342 -22.97 -12.76 -7.95
C PHE A 342 -22.80 -12.71 -9.49
N ASP A 343 -21.79 -13.39 -10.03
CA ASP A 343 -21.54 -13.49 -11.48
C ASP A 343 -21.34 -12.13 -12.19
N ASN A 344 -20.69 -11.19 -11.50
CA ASN A 344 -20.40 -9.84 -11.98
C ASN A 344 -19.06 -9.79 -12.74
N HIS A 345 -19.07 -10.27 -13.99
CA HIS A 345 -17.85 -10.47 -14.80
C HIS A 345 -16.99 -9.22 -14.98
N ASP A 346 -17.60 -8.04 -15.12
CA ASP A 346 -16.84 -6.81 -15.34
C ASP A 346 -16.13 -6.34 -14.07
N ILE A 347 -16.78 -6.53 -12.91
CA ILE A 347 -16.15 -6.31 -11.59
C ILE A 347 -15.02 -7.31 -11.37
N ILE A 348 -15.22 -8.60 -11.71
CA ILE A 348 -14.15 -9.61 -11.61
C ILE A 348 -12.94 -9.18 -12.43
N LYS A 349 -13.13 -8.77 -13.69
CA LYS A 349 -12.03 -8.30 -14.55
C LYS A 349 -11.34 -7.07 -13.97
N LEU A 350 -12.10 -6.12 -13.40
CA LEU A 350 -11.55 -4.92 -12.77
C LEU A 350 -10.70 -5.27 -11.54
N LEU A 351 -11.23 -6.08 -10.62
CA LEU A 351 -10.50 -6.55 -9.44
C LEU A 351 -9.24 -7.32 -9.83
N MET A 352 -9.33 -8.18 -10.84
CA MET A 352 -8.17 -8.91 -11.38
C MET A 352 -7.15 -7.95 -12.00
N LYS A 353 -7.55 -6.85 -12.63
CA LYS A 353 -6.64 -5.79 -13.11
C LYS A 353 -5.91 -5.10 -11.97
N CYS A 354 -6.53 -4.96 -10.79
CA CYS A 354 -5.88 -4.44 -9.59
C CYS A 354 -5.04 -5.48 -8.82
N GLY A 355 -5.01 -6.74 -9.27
CA GLY A 355 -4.21 -7.80 -8.64
C GLY A 355 -4.94 -8.60 -7.57
N ALA A 356 -6.28 -8.56 -7.54
CA ALA A 356 -7.06 -9.56 -6.82
C ALA A 356 -6.66 -10.98 -7.23
N HIS A 357 -6.74 -11.92 -6.30
CA HIS A 357 -6.44 -13.33 -6.53
C HIS A 357 -7.28 -14.19 -5.62
N LEU A 358 -7.57 -15.42 -6.06
CA LEU A 358 -8.25 -16.40 -5.24
C LEU A 358 -7.34 -16.81 -4.06
N PRO A 359 -7.83 -16.78 -2.82
CA PRO A 359 -7.02 -17.15 -1.66
C PRO A 359 -6.68 -18.64 -1.66
N LEU A 360 -5.43 -18.99 -1.29
CA LEU A 360 -4.92 -20.36 -1.25
C LEU A 360 -5.77 -21.33 -0.40
N ALA A 361 -6.31 -20.83 0.71
CA ALA A 361 -7.20 -21.61 1.59
C ALA A 361 -8.53 -21.97 0.89
N HIS A 362 -9.04 -21.08 0.02
CA HIS A 362 -10.20 -21.38 -0.81
C HIS A 362 -9.84 -22.18 -2.07
N SER A 363 -8.57 -22.24 -2.49
CA SER A 363 -8.18 -23.03 -3.67
C SER A 363 -8.48 -24.53 -3.54
N ARG A 364 -8.66 -25.06 -2.32
CA ARG A 364 -9.17 -26.43 -2.12
C ARG A 364 -10.70 -26.52 -2.28
N ASN A 365 -11.43 -25.43 -2.02
CA ASN A 365 -12.88 -25.33 -2.21
C ASN A 365 -13.27 -24.92 -3.62
N VAL A 366 -12.37 -24.30 -4.40
CA VAL A 366 -12.65 -23.89 -5.79
C VAL A 366 -13.06 -25.10 -6.63
N GLY A 367 -12.42 -26.26 -6.48
CA GLY A 367 -12.84 -27.48 -7.17
C GLY A 367 -14.27 -27.91 -6.85
N GLU A 368 -14.68 -27.79 -5.57
CA GLU A 368 -16.04 -28.07 -5.12
C GLU A 368 -17.05 -27.06 -5.67
N GLU A 369 -16.72 -25.76 -5.64
CA GLU A 369 -17.57 -24.70 -6.20
C GLU A 369 -17.73 -24.83 -7.72
N LEU A 370 -16.66 -25.22 -8.43
CA LEU A 370 -16.67 -25.53 -9.85
C LEU A 370 -17.55 -26.74 -10.16
N CYS A 371 -17.41 -27.83 -9.41
CA CYS A 371 -18.26 -29.02 -9.56
C CYS A 371 -19.73 -28.73 -9.25
N SER A 372 -20.00 -27.94 -8.22
CA SER A 372 -21.36 -27.49 -7.86
C SER A 372 -21.97 -26.61 -8.96
N ALA A 373 -21.19 -25.68 -9.52
CA ALA A 373 -21.62 -24.86 -10.65
C ALA A 373 -21.90 -25.70 -11.91
N ALA A 374 -21.06 -26.70 -12.17
CA ALA A 374 -21.24 -27.67 -13.25
C ALA A 374 -22.52 -28.50 -13.07
N ALA A 375 -22.76 -29.05 -11.88
CA ALA A 375 -23.98 -29.82 -11.56
C ALA A 375 -25.25 -28.99 -11.75
N LYS A 376 -25.19 -27.69 -11.42
CA LYS A 376 -26.29 -26.73 -11.65
C LYS A 376 -26.39 -26.23 -13.10
N GLY A 377 -25.52 -26.67 -14.00
CA GLY A 377 -25.45 -26.19 -15.39
C GLY A 377 -25.08 -24.71 -15.53
N SER A 378 -24.52 -24.08 -14.49
CA SER A 378 -24.30 -22.63 -14.41
C SER A 378 -23.05 -22.20 -15.19
N LEU A 379 -23.17 -22.08 -16.52
CA LEU A 379 -22.06 -21.64 -17.40
C LEU A 379 -21.49 -20.27 -16.97
N LYS A 380 -22.37 -19.33 -16.60
CA LYS A 380 -21.96 -17.98 -16.17
C LYS A 380 -21.04 -18.02 -14.96
N ARG A 381 -21.29 -18.93 -14.00
CA ARG A 381 -20.46 -19.14 -12.81
C ARG A 381 -19.10 -19.74 -13.14
N LEU A 382 -19.06 -20.73 -14.02
CA LEU A 382 -17.80 -21.29 -14.51
C LEU A 382 -16.95 -20.22 -15.21
N GLN A 383 -17.58 -19.34 -15.99
CA GLN A 383 -16.93 -18.17 -16.59
C GLN A 383 -16.44 -17.16 -15.54
N SER A 384 -17.20 -16.93 -14.47
CA SER A 384 -16.78 -16.07 -13.35
C SER A 384 -15.47 -16.58 -12.72
N PHE A 385 -15.38 -17.88 -12.43
CA PHE A 385 -14.14 -18.50 -11.95
C PHE A 385 -13.01 -18.42 -12.98
N GLN A 386 -13.30 -18.63 -14.26
CA GLN A 386 -12.33 -18.49 -15.33
C GLN A 386 -11.76 -17.06 -15.40
N PHE A 387 -12.60 -16.03 -15.33
CA PHE A 387 -12.15 -14.63 -15.33
C PHE A 387 -11.35 -14.28 -14.07
N ALA A 388 -11.66 -14.91 -12.95
CA ALA A 388 -10.88 -14.80 -11.71
C ALA A 388 -9.54 -15.57 -11.73
N GLY A 389 -9.21 -16.23 -12.84
CA GLY A 389 -7.98 -16.99 -13.01
C GLY A 389 -7.95 -18.33 -12.26
N ALA A 390 -9.13 -18.89 -11.94
CA ALA A 390 -9.22 -20.23 -11.37
C ALA A 390 -8.70 -21.29 -12.36
N ASP A 391 -8.04 -22.31 -11.82
CA ASP A 391 -7.73 -23.52 -12.56
C ASP A 391 -8.98 -24.42 -12.60
N LEU A 392 -9.64 -24.45 -13.76
CA LEU A 392 -10.87 -25.22 -13.97
C LEU A 392 -10.66 -26.75 -13.94
N SER A 393 -9.41 -27.21 -13.88
CA SER A 393 -9.07 -28.62 -13.73
C SER A 393 -8.96 -29.08 -12.27
N GLN A 394 -9.13 -28.16 -11.31
CA GLN A 394 -9.09 -28.50 -9.90
C GLN A 394 -10.20 -29.49 -9.54
N PRO A 395 -9.84 -30.64 -8.93
CA PRO A 395 -10.83 -31.60 -8.49
C PRO A 395 -11.48 -31.20 -7.17
N ASP A 396 -12.69 -31.70 -6.94
CA ASP A 396 -13.33 -31.72 -5.62
C ASP A 396 -12.69 -32.78 -4.68
N PHE A 397 -13.23 -32.92 -3.47
CA PHE A 397 -12.76 -33.93 -2.50
C PHE A 397 -12.91 -35.38 -2.97
N SER A 398 -13.77 -35.63 -3.96
CA SER A 398 -14.00 -36.95 -4.54
C SER A 398 -13.09 -37.23 -5.74
N GLY A 399 -12.25 -36.27 -6.15
CA GLY A 399 -11.42 -36.38 -7.34
C GLY A 399 -12.16 -36.03 -8.65
N ASN A 400 -13.40 -35.54 -8.56
CA ASN A 400 -14.17 -35.13 -9.73
C ASN A 400 -13.80 -33.71 -10.13
N THR A 401 -13.65 -33.46 -11.42
CA THR A 401 -13.51 -32.10 -11.97
C THR A 401 -14.87 -31.62 -12.46
N ALA A 402 -15.02 -30.31 -12.65
CA ALA A 402 -16.24 -29.75 -13.25
C ALA A 402 -16.59 -30.40 -14.60
N LEU A 403 -15.58 -30.78 -15.40
CA LEU A 403 -15.77 -31.51 -16.65
C LEU A 403 -16.41 -32.88 -16.43
N HIS A 404 -15.94 -33.65 -15.43
CA HIS A 404 -16.54 -34.96 -15.11
C HIS A 404 -18.04 -34.80 -14.83
N ILE A 405 -18.42 -33.82 -14.01
CA ILE A 405 -19.82 -33.56 -13.67
C ILE A 405 -20.65 -33.15 -14.90
N ILE A 406 -20.13 -32.25 -15.75
CA ILE A 406 -20.82 -31.82 -16.99
C ILE A 406 -21.12 -33.02 -17.90
N TYR A 407 -20.19 -33.98 -18.01
CA TYR A 407 -20.37 -35.18 -18.82
C TYR A 407 -21.39 -36.17 -18.22
N VAL A 408 -21.40 -36.33 -16.90
CA VAL A 408 -22.33 -37.24 -16.20
C VAL A 408 -23.76 -36.71 -16.26
N GLU A 409 -23.97 -35.42 -16.09
CA GLU A 409 -25.29 -34.77 -16.09
C GLU A 409 -25.92 -34.62 -17.50
N GLY A 410 -25.23 -35.07 -18.56
CA GLY A 410 -25.79 -35.09 -19.92
C GLY A 410 -25.94 -33.71 -20.58
N ALA A 411 -25.33 -32.66 -20.03
CA ALA A 411 -25.28 -31.33 -20.64
C ALA A 411 -24.48 -31.40 -21.96
N ARG A 412 -24.89 -30.62 -22.98
CA ARG A 412 -24.18 -30.58 -24.28
C ARG A 412 -22.75 -30.05 -24.04
N PRO A 413 -21.69 -30.87 -24.16
CA PRO A 413 -20.34 -30.46 -23.78
C PRO A 413 -19.87 -29.24 -24.59
N THR A 414 -20.35 -29.10 -25.82
CA THR A 414 -20.02 -28.02 -26.76
C THR A 414 -20.27 -26.61 -26.23
N GLN A 415 -21.24 -26.42 -25.32
CA GLN A 415 -21.52 -25.09 -24.72
C GLN A 415 -20.52 -24.71 -23.62
N TYR A 416 -19.86 -25.70 -23.03
CA TYR A 416 -18.90 -25.52 -21.94
C TYR A 416 -17.46 -25.61 -22.43
N MET A 417 -17.20 -26.26 -23.56
CA MET A 417 -15.86 -26.44 -24.13
C MET A 417 -15.09 -25.13 -24.27
N ASP A 418 -15.74 -24.01 -24.64
CA ASP A 418 -15.07 -22.71 -24.73
C ASP A 418 -14.49 -22.22 -23.40
N CYS A 419 -15.09 -22.62 -22.26
CA CYS A 419 -14.56 -22.33 -20.93
C CYS A 419 -13.33 -23.20 -20.60
N PHE A 420 -13.30 -24.44 -21.08
CA PHE A 420 -12.26 -25.44 -20.76
C PHE A 420 -11.15 -25.58 -21.83
N ASN A 421 -11.30 -25.00 -23.02
CA ASN A 421 -10.36 -25.13 -24.16
C ASN A 421 -8.96 -24.53 -23.95
N LYS A 422 -8.69 -23.91 -22.79
CA LYS A 422 -7.33 -23.48 -22.37
C LYS A 422 -6.68 -24.43 -21.36
N VAL A 423 -7.38 -25.47 -20.92
CA VAL A 423 -6.83 -26.53 -20.06
C VAL A 423 -6.18 -27.54 -21.00
N HIS A 424 -4.89 -27.86 -20.80
CA HIS A 424 -4.28 -29.01 -21.46
C HIS A 424 -5.02 -30.27 -20.99
N VAL A 425 -6.02 -30.70 -21.74
CA VAL A 425 -6.71 -31.96 -21.52
C VAL A 425 -5.73 -33.06 -21.92
N SER A 426 -5.11 -33.71 -20.94
CA SER A 426 -4.39 -34.96 -21.17
C SER A 426 -5.39 -35.99 -21.70
N SER A 427 -4.99 -36.69 -22.76
CA SER A 427 -5.82 -37.59 -23.56
C SER A 427 -6.32 -38.84 -22.81
N GLU A 428 -6.17 -38.92 -21.49
CA GLU A 428 -6.59 -40.05 -20.66
C GLU A 428 -8.06 -39.97 -20.20
N MET A 429 -8.73 -38.82 -20.34
CA MET A 429 -10.18 -38.69 -20.04
C MET A 429 -11.10 -39.32 -21.10
N TYR A 430 -10.56 -39.85 -22.20
CA TYR A 430 -11.32 -40.53 -23.26
C TYR A 430 -11.58 -42.03 -23.00
N SER A 431 -11.50 -42.50 -21.76
CA SER A 431 -11.86 -43.89 -21.43
C SER A 431 -13.37 -44.03 -21.20
N PRO A 432 -14.10 -44.79 -22.03
CA PRO A 432 -15.52 -45.08 -21.84
C PRO A 432 -15.67 -46.11 -20.71
N LYS A 433 -15.65 -45.66 -19.45
CA LYS A 433 -15.91 -46.54 -18.29
C LYS A 433 -17.20 -46.24 -17.52
N TYR A 434 -17.94 -45.19 -17.87
CA TYR A 434 -19.20 -44.85 -17.20
C TYR A 434 -20.36 -44.58 -18.18
N ARG A 435 -20.49 -45.44 -19.19
CA ARG A 435 -21.73 -45.59 -19.98
C ARG A 435 -22.15 -47.07 -20.00
N SER A 436 -22.48 -47.61 -18.83
CA SER A 436 -23.38 -48.75 -18.60
C SER A 436 -23.08 -49.36 -17.24
N GLN A 437 -23.89 -49.04 -16.23
CA GLN A 437 -24.50 -50.00 -15.30
C GLN A 437 -25.54 -49.27 -14.46
#